data_AF-A0AAN9G0V8-F1
#
_entry.id   AF-A0AAN9G0V8-F1
#
_cell.length_a   1.000
_cell.length_b   1.000
_cell.length_c   1.000
_cell.angle_alpha   90.00
_cell.angle_beta   90.00
_cell.angle_gamma   90.00
#
_symmetry.space_group_name_H-M   'P 1'
#
loop_
_entity.id
_entity.type
_entity.pdbx_description
1 polymer ?
#
loop_
_entity_poly.entity_id
_entity_poly.type
_entity_poly.pdbx_seq_one_letter_code
_entity_poly.pdbx_strand_id
1 'polypeptide(L)'
;MSVILLAGRKKAITQKNKKIIRKAGCASDGFTLGEETGSWRVLLNNKEVIICFSRDTMNVMVDGVCVDAMAYVTDEGYDLDLLFEVDGYRGHIYSDVEGTEMTNYLFCDDKLLGKQSMKNCSSKHKPGKGKSEGKS
;
A
#
# COMPACT_ATOMS: atom_id res chain seq x y z
N MET A 1 -0.87 -6.42 -30.41
CA MET A 1 -0.27 -5.25 -29.71
C MET A 1 -1.38 -4.50 -28.99
N SER A 2 -1.43 -4.58 -27.66
CA SER A 2 -2.53 -4.02 -26.86
C SER A 2 -2.11 -2.69 -26.24
N VAL A 3 -2.52 -1.58 -26.88
CA VAL A 3 -2.23 -0.20 -26.45
C VAL A 3 -3.22 0.27 -25.36
N ILE A 4 -4.18 -0.58 -24.97
CA ILE A 4 -5.34 -0.18 -24.17
C ILE A 4 -5.04 -0.08 -22.67
N LEU A 5 -4.05 -0.81 -22.14
CA LEU A 5 -3.73 -0.76 -20.70
C LEU A 5 -3.00 0.54 -20.25
N LEU A 6 -2.28 1.22 -21.15
CA LEU A 6 -1.53 2.44 -20.81
C LEU A 6 -2.39 3.71 -20.82
N ALA A 7 -3.49 3.72 -21.58
CA ALA A 7 -4.38 4.89 -21.66
C ALA A 7 -5.25 5.08 -20.41
N GLY A 8 -5.60 3.99 -19.71
CA GLY A 8 -6.30 4.04 -18.42
C GLY A 8 -5.43 4.63 -17.29
N ARG A 9 -4.12 4.35 -17.30
CA ARG A 9 -3.16 4.86 -16.30
C ARG A 9 -3.03 6.39 -16.31
N LYS A 10 -3.23 7.08 -17.43
CA LYS A 10 -3.07 8.54 -17.52
C LYS A 10 -4.31 9.34 -17.08
N LYS A 11 -5.52 8.80 -17.17
CA LYS A 11 -6.75 9.55 -16.78
C LYS A 11 -7.06 9.49 -15.28
N ALA A 12 -6.65 8.44 -14.58
CA ALA A 12 -6.88 8.32 -13.13
C ALA A 12 -5.97 9.24 -12.29
N ILE A 13 -4.84 9.70 -12.85
CA ILE A 13 -3.86 10.50 -12.12
C ILE A 13 -4.30 11.97 -11.97
N THR A 14 -5.23 12.47 -12.80
CA THR A 14 -5.49 13.92 -12.92
C THR A 14 -6.75 14.43 -12.22
N GLN A 15 -7.66 13.60 -11.71
CA GLN A 15 -8.92 14.08 -11.12
C GLN A 15 -9.50 13.22 -9.98
N LYS A 16 -8.71 12.94 -8.95
CA LYS A 16 -9.27 12.63 -7.63
C LYS A 16 -8.51 13.45 -6.59
N ASN A 17 -9.20 14.00 -5.60
CA ASN A 17 -8.62 14.78 -4.51
C ASN A 17 -7.61 13.93 -3.75
N LYS A 18 -6.36 13.84 -4.25
CA LYS A 18 -5.29 13.08 -3.63
C LYS A 18 -4.90 13.81 -2.36
N LYS A 19 -5.35 13.30 -1.21
CA LYS A 19 -4.87 13.77 0.08
C LYS A 19 -3.52 13.13 0.30
N ILE A 20 -2.47 13.86 -0.02
CA ILE A 20 -1.09 13.42 0.23
C ILE A 20 -0.90 13.32 1.74
N ILE A 21 -0.51 12.14 2.24
CA ILE A 21 -0.12 11.95 3.63
C ILE A 21 1.40 11.67 3.63
N ARG A 22 2.13 12.41 4.48
CA ARG A 22 3.59 12.54 4.44
C ARG A 22 4.28 11.30 5.03
N LYS A 23 5.39 10.88 4.40
CA LYS A 23 6.48 9.97 4.83
C LYS A 23 6.07 8.92 5.88
N ALA A 24 5.63 7.76 5.41
CA ALA A 24 5.45 6.57 6.25
C ALA A 24 6.76 5.78 6.20
N GLY A 25 7.46 5.64 7.32
CA GLY A 25 8.84 5.13 7.35
C GLY A 25 9.79 6.11 8.05
N CYS A 26 10.62 5.53 8.93
CA CYS A 26 11.03 6.06 10.23
C CYS A 26 11.75 7.42 10.30
N ALA A 27 11.48 8.13 11.40
CA ALA A 27 12.44 9.02 12.06
C ALA A 27 12.29 9.03 13.59
N SER A 28 12.17 7.85 14.25
CA SER A 28 12.46 7.66 15.68
C SER A 28 12.18 6.21 16.10
N ASP A 29 12.98 5.67 17.02
CA ASP A 29 12.80 4.35 17.64
C ASP A 29 11.35 4.09 18.07
N GLY A 30 10.83 2.89 17.77
CA GLY A 30 9.56 2.39 18.30
C GLY A 30 8.39 2.20 17.33
N PHE A 31 8.57 2.39 16.01
CA PHE A 31 7.50 2.09 15.05
C PHE A 31 7.43 0.60 14.70
N THR A 32 6.27 0.00 14.90
CA THR A 32 5.93 -1.36 14.49
C THR A 32 5.06 -1.34 13.24
N LEU A 33 4.96 -2.49 12.55
CA LEU A 33 4.09 -2.63 11.37
C LEU A 33 2.62 -2.35 11.73
N GLY A 34 2.20 -2.64 12.97
CA GLY A 34 0.80 -2.76 13.33
C GLY A 34 0.24 -4.10 12.86
N GLU A 35 -1.06 -4.13 12.53
CA GLU A 35 -1.69 -5.31 11.91
C GLU A 35 -1.25 -5.43 10.45
N GLU A 36 -0.64 -6.55 10.09
CA GLU A 36 -0.21 -6.83 8.72
C GLU A 36 -1.42 -6.92 7.79
N THR A 37 -1.42 -6.11 6.73
CA THR A 37 -2.48 -6.12 5.72
C THR A 37 -2.14 -7.03 4.54
N GLY A 38 -0.86 -7.16 4.23
CA GLY A 38 -0.41 -8.10 3.22
C GLY A 38 1.08 -8.33 3.24
N SER A 39 1.48 -9.48 2.71
CA SER A 39 2.86 -9.95 2.70
C SER A 39 3.12 -10.80 1.47
N TRP A 40 4.30 -10.59 0.89
CA TRP A 40 4.78 -11.33 -0.26
C TRP A 40 6.22 -11.75 -0.06
N ARG A 41 6.50 -12.96 -0.51
CA ARG A 41 7.86 -13.49 -0.66
C ARG A 41 8.20 -13.43 -2.14
N VAL A 42 9.16 -12.59 -2.50
CA VAL A 42 9.54 -12.30 -3.88
C VAL A 42 11.03 -12.53 -4.10
N LEU A 43 11.43 -12.82 -5.34
CA LEU A 43 12.83 -12.95 -5.72
C LEU A 43 13.29 -11.65 -6.38
N LEU A 44 14.19 -10.92 -5.72
CA LEU A 44 14.82 -9.69 -6.22
C LEU A 44 16.34 -9.90 -6.25
N ASN A 45 17.00 -9.59 -7.37
CA ASN A 45 18.45 -9.81 -7.52
C ASN A 45 18.93 -11.23 -7.12
N ASN A 46 18.15 -12.28 -7.44
CA ASN A 46 18.39 -13.68 -7.02
C ASN A 46 18.42 -13.91 -5.50
N LYS A 47 17.94 -12.95 -4.71
CA LYS A 47 17.74 -13.06 -3.26
C LYS A 47 16.24 -13.13 -2.97
N GLU A 48 15.84 -14.05 -2.11
CA GLU A 48 14.48 -14.07 -1.58
C GLU A 48 14.32 -12.93 -0.57
N VAL A 49 13.30 -12.10 -0.77
CA VAL A 49 12.98 -10.94 0.06
C VAL A 49 11.52 -11.05 0.48
N ILE A 50 11.25 -10.75 1.75
CA ILE A 50 9.89 -10.66 2.29
C ILE A 50 9.49 -9.19 2.37
N ILE A 51 8.44 -8.81 1.67
CA ILE A 51 7.88 -7.46 1.70
C ILE A 51 6.48 -7.55 2.31
N CYS A 52 6.26 -6.84 3.40
CA CYS A 52 4.94 -6.72 4.02
C CYS A 52 4.60 -5.26 4.31
N PHE A 53 3.31 -5.00 4.48
CA PHE A 53 2.83 -3.66 4.78
C PHE A 53 1.60 -3.69 5.67
N SER A 54 1.32 -2.56 6.31
CA SER A 54 0.06 -2.32 7.01
C SER A 54 -0.61 -1.09 6.44
N ARG A 55 -1.90 -1.23 6.12
CA ARG A 55 -2.75 -0.14 5.67
C ARG A 55 -3.06 0.85 6.80
N ASP A 56 -3.15 0.36 8.04
CA ASP A 56 -3.52 1.17 9.20
C ASP A 56 -2.40 2.14 9.59
N THR A 57 -1.15 1.67 9.53
CA THR A 57 0.03 2.49 9.82
C THR A 57 0.68 3.10 8.57
N MET A 58 0.32 2.60 7.38
CA MET A 58 0.97 2.90 6.09
C MET A 58 2.45 2.50 6.04
N ASN A 59 2.92 1.70 7.00
CA ASN A 59 4.30 1.26 7.04
C ASN A 59 4.55 0.10 6.07
N VAL A 60 5.75 0.09 5.49
CA VAL A 60 6.28 -1.02 4.70
C VAL A 60 7.49 -1.59 5.41
N MET A 61 7.59 -2.92 5.47
CA MET A 61 8.75 -3.64 5.96
C MET A 61 9.33 -4.52 4.86
N VAL A 62 10.65 -4.57 4.82
CA VAL A 62 11.43 -5.44 3.94
C VAL A 62 12.37 -6.27 4.82
N ASP A 63 12.26 -7.60 4.74
CA ASP A 63 12.99 -8.55 5.59
C ASP A 63 12.88 -8.21 7.10
N GLY A 64 11.72 -7.70 7.52
CA GLY A 64 11.44 -7.30 8.91
C GLY A 64 11.96 -5.91 9.32
N VAL A 65 12.55 -5.15 8.40
CA VAL A 65 13.06 -3.80 8.63
C VAL A 65 12.12 -2.78 8.00
N CYS A 66 11.66 -1.78 8.76
CA CYS A 66 10.87 -0.68 8.23
C CYS A 66 11.67 0.12 7.19
N VAL A 67 11.05 0.39 6.04
CA VAL A 67 11.63 1.21 4.97
C VAL A 67 10.89 2.54 4.83
N ASP A 68 11.58 3.54 4.29
CA ASP A 68 10.97 4.80 3.90
C ASP A 68 9.99 4.59 2.73
N ALA A 69 8.74 4.97 2.96
CA ALA A 69 7.66 4.91 1.97
C ALA A 69 6.90 6.25 1.88
N MET A 70 6.43 6.56 0.69
CA MET A 70 5.49 7.66 0.43
C MET A 70 4.09 7.08 0.25
N ALA A 71 3.15 7.53 1.07
CA ALA A 71 1.77 7.06 1.05
C ALA A 71 0.84 8.08 0.34
N TYR A 72 0.03 7.59 -0.60
CA TYR A 72 -1.05 8.36 -1.21
C TYR A 72 -2.36 7.66 -0.92
N VAL A 73 -3.24 8.37 -0.22
CA VAL A 73 -4.59 7.88 0.05
C VAL A 73 -5.53 8.60 -0.90
N THR A 74 -6.24 7.84 -1.72
CA THR A 74 -7.21 8.38 -2.67
C THR A 74 -8.59 7.80 -2.45
N ASP A 75 -9.56 8.28 -3.20
CA ASP A 75 -10.96 7.84 -3.10
C ASP A 75 -11.50 7.88 -1.66
N GLU A 76 -11.40 9.03 -0.99
CA GLU A 76 -11.87 9.22 0.39
C GLU A 76 -11.32 8.25 1.47
N GLY A 77 -10.20 7.58 1.20
CA GLY A 77 -9.64 6.58 2.10
C GLY A 77 -9.74 5.14 1.64
N TYR A 78 -10.30 4.86 0.45
CA TYR A 78 -10.47 3.51 -0.09
C TYR A 78 -9.24 3.01 -0.84
N ASP A 79 -8.55 3.87 -1.58
CA ASP A 79 -7.36 3.45 -2.32
C ASP A 79 -6.10 3.89 -1.59
N LEU A 80 -5.11 3.01 -1.52
CA LEU A 80 -3.80 3.29 -0.94
C LEU A 80 -2.70 2.94 -1.93
N ASP A 81 -1.84 3.91 -2.23
CA ASP A 81 -0.56 3.70 -2.90
C ASP A 81 0.58 3.90 -1.89
N LEU A 82 1.50 2.94 -1.79
CA LEU A 82 2.76 3.07 -1.05
C LEU A 82 3.91 2.94 -2.04
N LEU A 83 4.76 3.97 -2.12
CA LEU A 83 5.96 3.99 -2.97
C LEU A 83 7.20 3.93 -2.09
N PHE A 84 8.12 3.01 -2.36
CA PHE A 84 9.33 2.80 -1.57
C PHE A 84 10.49 2.31 -2.46
N GLU A 85 11.68 2.20 -1.90
CA GLU A 85 12.85 1.62 -2.57
C GLU A 85 13.31 0.35 -1.85
N VAL A 86 13.71 -0.66 -2.62
CA VAL A 86 14.22 -1.93 -2.10
C VAL A 86 15.31 -2.47 -3.03
N ASP A 87 16.53 -2.66 -2.53
CA ASP A 87 17.66 -3.20 -3.29
C ASP A 87 17.89 -2.56 -4.68
N GLY A 88 17.65 -1.25 -4.80
CA GLY A 88 17.77 -0.49 -6.05
C GLY A 88 16.55 -0.52 -6.97
N TYR A 89 15.49 -1.26 -6.60
CA TYR A 89 14.20 -1.29 -7.30
C TYR A 89 13.22 -0.29 -6.72
N ARG A 90 12.33 0.22 -7.58
CA ARG A 90 11.19 1.04 -7.16
C ARG A 90 10.02 0.15 -6.80
N GLY A 91 9.75 0.01 -5.51
CA GLY A 91 8.61 -0.70 -4.96
C GLY A 91 7.33 0.15 -5.02
N HIS A 92 6.22 -0.48 -5.40
CA HIS A 92 4.89 0.12 -5.35
C HIS A 92 3.88 -0.91 -4.85
N ILE A 93 3.22 -0.60 -3.74
CA ILE A 93 2.06 -1.35 -3.26
C ILE A 93 0.81 -0.53 -3.59
N TYR A 94 -0.16 -1.17 -4.23
CA TYR A 94 -1.48 -0.61 -4.51
C TYR A 94 -2.55 -1.45 -3.84
N SER A 95 -3.40 -0.84 -3.02
CA SER A 95 -4.59 -1.46 -2.46
C SER A 95 -5.83 -0.91 -3.15
N ASP A 96 -6.52 -1.79 -3.84
CA ASP A 96 -7.78 -1.55 -4.54
C ASP A 96 -8.94 -2.03 -3.65
N VAL A 97 -9.85 -1.14 -3.25
CA VAL A 97 -10.97 -1.50 -2.38
C VAL A 97 -12.29 -1.36 -3.13
N GLU A 98 -12.94 -2.49 -3.37
CA GLU A 98 -14.24 -2.56 -4.02
C GLU A 98 -15.27 -3.13 -3.03
N GLY A 99 -16.08 -2.24 -2.43
CA GLY A 99 -17.09 -2.64 -1.45
C GLY A 99 -16.46 -3.21 -0.16
N THR A 100 -16.61 -4.52 0.06
CA THR A 100 -16.06 -5.26 1.21
C THR A 100 -14.86 -6.14 0.84
N GLU A 101 -14.40 -6.07 -0.41
CA GLU A 101 -13.23 -6.78 -0.88
C GLU A 101 -12.08 -5.79 -1.08
N MET A 102 -10.89 -6.18 -0.64
CA MET A 102 -9.66 -5.44 -0.89
C MET A 102 -8.67 -6.34 -1.62
N THR A 103 -8.06 -5.82 -2.66
CA THR A 103 -6.98 -6.49 -3.36
C THR A 103 -5.73 -5.66 -3.31
N ASN A 104 -4.68 -6.25 -2.78
CA ASN A 104 -3.36 -5.66 -2.66
C ASN A 104 -2.46 -6.19 -3.77
N TYR A 105 -1.73 -5.30 -4.41
CA TYR A 105 -0.80 -5.58 -5.50
C TYR A 105 0.58 -5.08 -5.12
N LEU A 106 1.61 -5.88 -5.39
CA LEU A 106 3.01 -5.51 -5.23
C LEU A 106 3.67 -5.44 -6.61
N PHE A 107 4.25 -4.28 -6.93
CA PHE A 107 5.04 -4.04 -8.12
C PHE A 107 6.48 -3.67 -7.73
N CYS A 108 7.44 -4.11 -8.55
CA CYS A 108 8.80 -3.57 -8.56
C CYS A 108 9.16 -3.19 -9.99
N ASP A 109 9.63 -1.96 -10.22
CA ASP A 109 9.93 -1.41 -11.55
C ASP A 109 8.80 -1.67 -12.55
N ASP A 110 7.56 -1.31 -12.16
CA ASP A 110 6.33 -1.52 -12.94
C ASP A 110 5.93 -2.98 -13.21
N LYS A 111 6.71 -3.97 -12.76
CA LYS A 111 6.39 -5.39 -12.92
C LYS A 111 5.61 -5.90 -11.71
N LEU A 112 4.45 -6.50 -11.97
CA LEU A 112 3.65 -7.17 -10.92
C LEU A 112 4.40 -8.39 -10.40
N LEU A 113 4.68 -8.41 -9.09
CA LEU A 113 5.34 -9.51 -8.40
C LEU A 113 4.40 -10.29 -7.49
N GLY A 114 3.33 -9.66 -6.99
CA GLY A 114 2.41 -10.29 -6.05
C GLY A 114 1.03 -9.69 -6.09
N LYS A 115 0.02 -10.53 -5.82
CA LYS A 115 -1.38 -10.15 -5.65
C LYS A 115 -1.96 -10.91 -4.47
N GLN A 116 -2.64 -10.21 -3.56
CA GLN A 116 -3.31 -10.82 -2.42
C GLN A 116 -4.69 -10.17 -2.24
N SER A 117 -5.74 -10.99 -2.21
CA SER A 117 -7.11 -10.52 -2.00
C SER A 117 -7.58 -10.89 -0.59
N MET A 118 -8.32 -9.98 0.03
CA MET A 118 -8.96 -10.15 1.32
C MET A 118 -10.45 -9.80 1.20
N LYS A 119 -11.29 -10.59 1.86
CA LYS A 119 -12.75 -10.38 1.92
C LYS A 119 -13.13 -9.93 3.33
N ASN A 120 -14.34 -9.38 3.47
CA ASN A 120 -14.87 -8.85 4.73
C ASN A 120 -14.08 -7.65 5.28
N CYS A 121 -13.45 -6.88 4.39
CA CYS A 121 -12.85 -5.61 4.76
C CYS A 121 -13.99 -4.67 5.16
N SER A 122 -14.15 -4.45 6.47
CA SER A 122 -15.17 -3.53 6.96
C SER A 122 -14.80 -2.10 6.56
N SER A 123 -15.80 -1.26 6.26
CA SER A 123 -15.64 0.15 5.87
C SER A 123 -14.96 1.05 6.93
N LYS A 124 -14.46 0.46 8.02
CA LYS A 124 -13.69 1.10 9.08
C LYS A 124 -12.19 1.27 8.72
N HIS A 125 -11.70 0.70 7.62
CA HIS A 125 -10.32 0.91 7.14
C HIS A 125 -10.11 2.26 6.44
N LYS A 126 -10.75 3.33 6.93
CA LYS A 126 -10.39 4.71 6.57
C LYS A 126 -9.23 5.14 7.45
N PRO A 127 -8.05 5.44 6.88
CA PRO A 127 -6.94 5.95 7.68
C PRO A 127 -7.35 7.25 8.39
N GLY A 128 -7.15 7.31 9.72
CA GLY A 128 -7.34 8.53 10.51
C GLY A 128 -8.72 8.76 11.14
N LYS A 129 -9.67 7.80 11.09
CA LYS A 129 -10.83 7.84 12.02
C LYS A 129 -10.57 6.94 13.22
N GLY A 130 -9.83 7.49 14.19
CA GLY A 130 -9.83 6.98 15.55
C GLY A 130 -11.27 6.80 16.02
N LYS A 131 -11.52 5.69 16.73
CA LYS A 131 -12.80 5.33 17.32
C LYS A 131 -13.40 6.55 18.03
N SER A 132 -14.43 7.16 17.44
CA SER A 132 -15.38 7.93 18.24
C SER A 132 -16.17 6.91 19.04
N GLU A 133 -15.74 6.69 20.28
CA GLU A 133 -16.50 5.96 21.30
C GLU A 133 -17.88 6.63 21.43
N GLY A 134 -18.90 6.01 20.83
CA GLY A 134 -20.28 6.31 21.16
C GLY A 134 -20.62 5.61 22.47
N LYS A 135 -20.59 6.37 23.57
CA LYS A 135 -21.37 6.04 24.76
C LYS A 135 -22.70 6.78 24.64
N SER A 136 -23.79 6.02 24.56
CA SER A 136 -25.12 6.42 25.02
C SER A 136 -25.52 5.49 26.13
#